data_AF-A0A6L8MSW4-F1
#
_entry.id   AF-A0A6L8MSW4-F1
#
_cell.length_a   1.000
_cell.length_b   1.000
_cell.length_c   1.000
_cell.angle_alpha   90.00
_cell.angle_beta   90.00
_cell.angle_gamma   90.00
#
_symmetry.space_group_name_H-M   'P 1'
#
loop_
_entity.id
_entity.type
_entity.pdbx_description
1 polymer ?
#
loop_
_entity_poly.entity_id
_entity_poly.type
_entity_poly.pdbx_seq_one_letter_code
_entity_poly.pdbx_strand_id
1 'polypeptide(L)'
;MNVKSQNSPKTWVDPDDAPELTDEFFEKGVWRIGDQIVSRNEAQAEAGKRRGRPAGSGTKISTTIRFDADVLAAFKATGDGWQTRINDALKEWLRSR
;
A
#
# COMPACT_ATOMS: atom_id res chain seq x y z
N MET A 1 13.38 25.46 8.99
CA MET A 1 12.93 25.33 10.39
C MET A 1 11.63 24.55 10.38
N ASN A 2 11.59 23.32 10.93
CA ASN A 2 10.37 22.52 11.02
C ASN A 2 10.16 22.17 12.50
N VAL A 3 9.12 22.73 13.11
CA VAL A 3 8.79 22.48 14.52
C VAL A 3 7.54 21.60 14.54
N LYS A 4 7.71 20.35 14.97
CA LYS A 4 6.57 19.46 15.25
C LYS A 4 5.87 19.96 16.51
N SER A 5 4.54 20.11 16.48
CA SER A 5 3.78 20.53 17.67
C SER A 5 3.82 19.46 18.75
N GLN A 6 3.98 19.90 20.00
CA GLN A 6 3.97 19.06 21.19
C GLN A 6 2.56 18.49 21.40
N ASN A 7 2.48 17.19 21.72
CA ASN A 7 1.23 16.49 21.97
C ASN A 7 0.72 16.85 23.36
N SER A 8 -0.39 17.59 23.45
CA SER A 8 -1.01 17.97 24.73
C SER A 8 -1.58 16.75 25.46
N PRO A 9 -1.50 16.68 26.80
CA PRO A 9 -2.10 15.57 27.54
C PRO A 9 -3.63 15.62 27.47
N LYS A 10 -4.25 14.48 27.14
CA LYS A 10 -5.71 14.29 27.11
C LYS A 10 -6.23 14.23 28.55
N THR A 11 -7.01 15.22 28.98
CA THR A 11 -7.55 15.31 30.35
C THR A 11 -8.97 14.76 30.52
N TRP A 12 -9.65 14.41 29.43
CA TRP A 12 -11.00 13.84 29.47
C TRP A 12 -10.96 12.36 29.11
N VAL A 13 -11.46 11.53 30.03
CA VAL A 13 -11.60 10.08 29.89
C VAL A 13 -13.08 9.80 29.64
N ASP A 14 -13.38 9.18 28.51
CA ASP A 14 -14.74 8.88 28.08
C ASP A 14 -15.34 7.76 28.97
N PRO A 15 -16.54 7.91 29.55
CA PRO A 15 -17.21 6.84 30.29
C PRO A 15 -17.51 5.60 29.45
N ASP A 16 -17.60 5.75 28.13
CA ASP A 16 -17.75 4.65 27.16
C ASP A 16 -16.39 4.24 26.54
N ASP A 17 -15.26 4.75 27.04
CA ASP A 17 -13.93 4.34 26.54
C ASP A 17 -13.76 2.84 26.82
N ALA A 18 -13.62 2.07 25.74
CA ALA A 18 -13.44 0.63 25.84
C ALA A 18 -12.14 0.37 26.63
N PRO A 19 -12.11 -0.66 27.50
CA PRO A 19 -10.86 -1.04 28.13
C PRO A 19 -9.82 -1.33 27.05
N GLU A 20 -8.58 -0.91 27.30
CA GLU A 20 -7.45 -1.21 26.42
C GLU A 20 -7.45 -2.71 26.11
N LEU A 21 -7.41 -3.07 24.82
CA LEU A 21 -7.26 -4.47 24.40
C LEU A 21 -5.85 -4.94 24.75
N THR A 22 -5.65 -5.32 26.01
CA THR A 22 -4.40 -5.88 26.52
C THR A 22 -4.19 -7.29 25.97
N ASP A 23 -2.95 -7.78 26.01
CA ASP A 23 -2.63 -9.13 25.54
C ASP A 23 -3.46 -10.22 26.24
N GLU A 24 -3.83 -10.00 27.50
CA GLU A 24 -4.70 -10.89 28.29
C GLU A 24 -6.12 -11.04 27.67
N PHE A 25 -6.65 -9.97 27.06
CA PHE A 25 -7.92 -10.01 26.34
C PHE A 25 -7.83 -10.93 25.12
N PHE A 26 -6.73 -10.85 24.38
CA PHE A 26 -6.47 -11.68 23.21
C PHE A 26 -6.10 -13.14 23.57
N GLU A 27 -5.56 -13.39 24.76
CA GLU A 27 -5.27 -14.74 25.25
C GLU A 27 -6.52 -15.53 25.63
N LYS A 28 -7.55 -14.86 26.18
CA LYS A 28 -8.86 -15.47 26.43
C LYS A 28 -9.70 -15.64 25.16
N GLY A 29 -9.28 -14.99 24.07
CA GLY A 29 -9.95 -15.05 22.77
C GLY A 29 -9.78 -16.40 22.09
N VAL A 30 -10.90 -17.02 21.70
CA VAL A 30 -10.88 -18.20 20.83
C VAL A 30 -10.63 -17.75 19.39
N TRP A 31 -9.51 -18.17 18.80
CA TRP A 31 -9.20 -17.88 17.41
C TRP A 31 -10.17 -18.63 16.49
N ARG A 32 -10.88 -17.89 15.61
CA ARG A 32 -11.81 -18.49 14.62
C ARG A 32 -11.54 -17.94 13.22
N ILE A 33 -11.60 -18.82 12.21
CA ILE A 33 -11.59 -18.47 10.79
C ILE A 33 -12.88 -19.00 10.18
N GLY A 34 -13.81 -18.10 9.83
CA GLY A 34 -15.16 -18.52 9.46
C GLY A 34 -15.86 -19.20 10.65
N ASP A 35 -16.34 -20.43 10.47
CA ASP A 35 -17.01 -21.20 11.54
C ASP A 35 -16.05 -22.11 12.34
N GLN A 36 -14.80 -22.27 11.88
CA GLN A 36 -13.83 -23.17 12.50
C GLN A 36 -13.00 -22.48 13.59
N ILE A 37 -12.85 -23.16 14.73
CA ILE A 37 -11.92 -22.79 15.80
C ILE A 37 -10.53 -23.27 15.38
N VAL A 38 -9.58 -22.36 15.30
CA VAL A 38 -8.21 -22.62 14.83
C VAL A 38 -7.21 -22.26 15.93
N SER A 39 -5.99 -22.77 15.83
CA SER A 39 -4.92 -22.37 16.75
C SER A 39 -4.38 -20.96 16.42
N ARG A 40 -3.77 -20.28 17.41
CA ARG A 40 -3.11 -18.96 17.26
C ARG A 40 -2.14 -18.92 16.07
N ASN A 41 -1.37 -19.99 15.88
CA ASN A 41 -0.41 -20.09 14.77
C ASN A 41 -1.09 -20.20 13.39
N GLU A 42 -2.19 -20.94 13.30
CA GLU A 42 -2.92 -21.15 12.04
C GLU A 42 -3.65 -19.87 11.61
N ALA A 43 -4.21 -19.15 12.58
CA ALA A 43 -4.83 -17.86 12.33
C ALA A 43 -3.83 -16.78 11.90
N GLN A 44 -2.65 -16.74 12.50
CA GLN A 44 -1.58 -15.83 12.07
C GLN A 44 -1.09 -16.15 10.65
N ALA A 45 -0.95 -17.43 10.31
CA ALA A 45 -0.56 -17.86 8.96
C ALA A 45 -1.63 -17.49 7.91
N GLU A 46 -2.92 -17.66 8.22
CA GLU A 46 -4.00 -17.31 7.29
C GLU A 46 -4.19 -15.78 7.15
N ALA A 47 -4.02 -15.02 8.23
CA ALA A 47 -4.01 -13.56 8.18
C ALA A 47 -2.87 -13.01 7.32
N GLY A 48 -1.72 -13.67 7.31
CA GLY A 48 -0.57 -13.34 6.45
C GLY A 48 -0.85 -13.53 4.96
N LYS A 49 -1.69 -14.52 4.59
CA LYS A 49 -2.07 -14.77 3.19
C LYS A 49 -3.04 -13.72 2.62
N ARG A 50 -3.80 -13.03 3.49
CA ARG A 50 -4.92 -12.15 3.08
C ARG A 50 -4.57 -10.67 2.97
N ARG A 51 -3.35 -10.24 3.32
CA ARG A 51 -2.97 -8.81 3.26
C ARG A 51 -2.14 -8.48 2.01
N GLY A 52 -2.83 -8.04 0.96
CA GLY A 52 -2.25 -7.19 -0.10
C GLY A 52 -2.40 -7.69 -1.54
N ARG A 53 -2.38 -6.74 -2.49
CA ARG A 53 -2.23 -7.00 -3.93
C ARG A 53 -1.02 -7.94 -4.13
N PRO A 54 -1.10 -8.99 -4.97
CA PRO A 54 -0.01 -9.93 -5.17
C PRO A 54 1.31 -9.20 -5.41
N ALA A 55 2.32 -9.54 -4.59
CA ALA A 55 3.69 -9.08 -4.73
C ALA A 55 4.22 -9.60 -6.08
N GLY A 56 4.15 -8.75 -7.11
CA GLY A 56 4.45 -9.18 -8.48
C GLY A 56 3.91 -8.28 -9.59
N SER A 57 2.98 -7.35 -9.31
CA SER A 57 2.52 -6.39 -10.34
C SER A 57 3.52 -5.25 -10.63
N GLY A 58 4.79 -5.39 -10.20
CA GLY A 58 5.71 -4.29 -9.93
C GLY A 58 6.94 -4.20 -10.83
N THR A 59 6.89 -4.67 -12.08
CA THR A 59 8.03 -4.54 -13.01
C THR A 59 8.29 -3.07 -13.40
N LYS A 60 7.30 -2.19 -13.21
CA LYS A 60 7.43 -0.76 -13.50
C LYS A 60 8.06 -0.06 -12.29
N ILE A 61 9.27 0.46 -12.48
CA ILE A 61 9.94 1.31 -11.48
C ILE A 61 9.55 2.77 -11.76
N SER A 62 9.08 3.47 -10.73
CA SER A 62 8.82 4.91 -10.82
C SER A 62 10.13 5.66 -10.66
N THR A 63 10.55 6.37 -11.70
CA THR A 63 11.77 7.18 -11.72
C THR A 63 11.47 8.54 -12.33
N THR A 64 12.14 9.59 -11.84
CA THR A 64 12.05 10.93 -12.42
C THR A 64 13.03 11.07 -13.59
N ILE A 65 12.51 11.18 -14.81
CA ILE A 65 13.29 11.42 -16.05
C ILE A 65 12.81 12.73 -16.65
N ARG A 66 13.73 13.52 -17.22
CA ARG A 66 13.41 14.73 -17.99
C ARG A 66 13.26 14.35 -19.46
N PHE A 67 12.16 14.81 -20.06
CA PHE A 67 11.89 14.70 -21.49
C PHE A 67 11.82 16.12 -22.07
N ASP A 68 12.12 16.27 -23.36
CA ASP A 68 11.88 17.53 -24.07
C ASP A 68 10.38 17.86 -24.10
N ALA A 69 10.07 19.15 -24.09
CA ALA A 69 8.69 19.64 -23.98
C ALA A 69 7.83 19.19 -25.16
N ASP A 70 8.41 19.21 -26.35
CA ASP A 70 7.82 18.87 -27.63
C ASP A 70 7.52 17.36 -27.72
N VAL A 71 8.41 16.51 -27.20
CA VAL A 71 8.17 15.06 -27.10
C VAL A 71 7.00 14.77 -26.16
N LEU A 72 6.97 15.38 -24.97
CA LEU A 72 5.85 15.21 -24.04
C LEU A 72 4.54 15.75 -24.62
N ALA A 73 4.57 16.88 -25.32
CA ALA A 73 3.38 17.46 -25.96
C ALA A 73 2.83 16.52 -27.03
N ALA A 74 3.69 15.96 -27.89
CA ALA A 74 3.30 15.01 -28.92
C ALA A 74 2.64 13.75 -28.33
N PHE A 75 3.22 13.16 -27.29
CA PHE A 75 2.62 11.99 -26.64
C PHE A 75 1.32 12.34 -25.91
N LYS A 76 1.25 13.45 -25.17
CA LYS A 76 0.02 13.88 -24.49
C LYS A 76 -1.13 14.16 -25.46
N ALA A 77 -0.84 14.68 -26.65
CA ALA A 77 -1.84 14.91 -27.69
C ALA A 77 -2.51 13.61 -28.18
N THR A 78 -1.88 12.45 -27.98
CA THR A 78 -2.47 11.14 -28.30
C THR A 78 -3.60 10.72 -27.34
N GLY A 79 -3.82 11.48 -26.26
CA GLY A 79 -4.89 11.25 -25.29
C GLY A 79 -4.54 10.21 -24.22
N ASP A 80 -5.56 9.49 -23.75
CA ASP A 80 -5.41 8.51 -22.68
C ASP A 80 -4.39 7.41 -23.04
N GLY A 81 -3.61 6.99 -22.03
CA GLY A 81 -2.58 5.97 -22.22
C GLY A 81 -1.27 6.48 -22.84
N TRP A 82 -1.06 7.79 -22.99
CA TRP A 82 0.19 8.34 -23.53
C TRP A 82 1.45 7.88 -22.80
N GLN A 83 1.38 7.64 -21.47
CA GLN A 83 2.49 7.09 -20.67
C GLN A 83 2.83 5.63 -21.06
N THR A 84 1.82 4.84 -21.44
CA THR A 84 2.04 3.49 -21.95
C THR A 84 2.68 3.55 -23.33
N ARG A 85 2.21 4.45 -24.19
CA ARG A 85 2.76 4.64 -25.54
C ARG A 85 4.22 5.07 -25.53
N ILE A 86 4.61 6.03 -24.68
CA ILE A 86 6.02 6.45 -24.58
C ILE A 86 6.89 5.30 -24.06
N ASN A 87 6.40 4.49 -23.13
CA ASN A 87 7.12 3.31 -22.64
C ASN A 87 7.29 2.26 -23.75
N ASP A 88 6.27 2.01 -24.56
CA ASP A 88 6.34 1.05 -25.65
C ASP A 88 7.26 1.54 -26.79
N ALA A 89 7.27 2.84 -27.09
CA ALA A 89 8.23 3.45 -28.01
C ALA A 89 9.69 3.26 -27.53
N LEU A 90 9.95 3.43 -26.23
CA LEU A 90 11.28 3.17 -25.65
C LEU A 90 11.68 1.69 -25.77
N LYS A 91 10.75 0.75 -25.55
CA LYS A 91 11.01 -0.69 -25.76
C LYS A 91 11.27 -1.02 -27.22
N GLU A 92 10.55 -0.41 -28.14
CA GLU A 92 10.74 -0.61 -29.57
C GLU A 92 12.11 -0.10 -30.03
N TRP A 93 12.50 1.09 -29.58
CA TRP A 93 13.84 1.62 -29.82
C TRP A 93 14.94 0.68 -29.30
N LEU A 94 14.77 0.11 -28.09
CA LEU A 94 15.70 -0.88 -27.54
C LEU A 94 15.77 -2.19 -28.34
N ARG A 95 14.70 -2.59 -29.04
CA ARG A 95 14.70 -3.78 -29.92
C ARG A 95 15.33 -3.50 -31.28
N SER A 96 15.24 -2.27 -31.76
CA SER A 96 15.78 -1.85 -33.06
C SER A 96 17.28 -1.53 -33.06
N ARG A 97 17.93 -1.58 -31.89
CA ARG A 97 19.35 -1.29 -31.70
C ARG A 97 20.13 -2.57 -31.46
#